data_AF-A0A382Y854-F1
#
_entry.id   AF-A0A382Y854-F1
#
_cell.length_a   1.000
_cell.length_b   1.000
_cell.length_c   1.000
_cell.angle_alpha   90.00
_cell.angle_beta   90.00
_cell.angle_gamma   90.00
#
_symmetry.space_group_name_H-M   'P 1'
#
loop_
_entity.id
_entity.type
_entity.pdbx_description
1 polymer ?
#
loop_
_entity_poly.entity_id
_entity_poly.type
_entity_poly.pdbx_seq_one_letter_code
_entity_poly.pdbx_strand_id
1 'polypeptide(L)'
;MYPNTLKARLNDGEIILGTGMPAPSPHVVGTILDSEPDFLWIDTEHNPFGAEALDYIPVQCRLRGCAPMIRVAWNDPALIKKAYDVGAVAVMVPQVDTAEEAARAVQYARYYPEGQRGISPMW
;
A
#
# COMPACT_ATOMS: atom_id res chain seq x y z
N MET A 1 -6.65 -13.62 4.97
CA MET A 1 -5.81 -12.55 4.38
C MET A 1 -6.04 -12.60 2.88
N TYR A 2 -6.40 -11.48 2.23
CA TYR A 2 -6.55 -11.46 0.76
C TYR A 2 -5.23 -11.92 0.13
N PRO A 3 -5.26 -12.87 -0.84
CA PRO A 3 -4.04 -13.36 -1.46
C PRO A 3 -3.37 -12.20 -2.22
N ASN A 4 -2.26 -11.69 -1.68
CA ASN A 4 -1.42 -10.73 -2.37
C ASN A 4 -0.47 -11.49 -3.31
N THR A 5 -0.79 -11.53 -4.60
CA THR A 5 0.05 -12.16 -5.62
C THR A 5 1.22 -11.27 -6.06
N LEU A 6 1.19 -9.96 -5.76
CA LEU A 6 2.20 -8.99 -6.20
C LEU A 6 3.62 -9.42 -5.81
N LYS A 7 3.82 -9.81 -4.55
CA LYS A 7 5.14 -10.26 -4.06
C LYS A 7 5.61 -11.54 -4.76
N ALA A 8 4.71 -12.49 -5.00
CA ALA A 8 5.06 -13.75 -5.67
C ALA A 8 5.45 -13.49 -7.12
N ARG A 9 4.62 -12.75 -7.87
CA ARG A 9 4.88 -12.40 -9.27
C ARG A 9 6.19 -11.61 -9.44
N LEU A 10 6.48 -10.67 -8.53
CA LEU A 10 7.78 -9.96 -8.50
C LEU A 10 8.96 -10.91 -8.28
N ASN A 11 8.83 -11.89 -7.38
CA ASN A 11 9.89 -12.88 -7.13
C ASN A 11 10.08 -13.83 -8.33
N ASP A 12 9.02 -14.11 -9.07
CA ASP A 12 9.03 -14.95 -10.27
C ASP A 12 9.60 -14.20 -11.50
N GLY A 13 9.95 -12.91 -11.34
CA GLY A 13 10.51 -12.07 -12.40
C GLY A 13 9.48 -11.59 -13.42
N GLU A 14 8.19 -11.67 -13.09
CA GLU A 14 7.14 -11.13 -13.95
C GLU A 14 7.21 -9.61 -14.06
N ILE A 15 6.83 -9.09 -15.22
CA ILE A 15 6.62 -7.65 -15.40
C ILE A 15 5.30 -7.28 -14.74
N ILE A 16 5.36 -6.30 -13.85
CA ILE A 16 4.20 -5.76 -13.14
C ILE A 16 3.96 -4.33 -13.61
N LEU A 17 2.76 -4.07 -14.13
CA LEU A 17 2.33 -2.77 -14.62
C LEU A 17 1.30 -2.17 -13.69
N GLY A 18 1.65 -1.04 -13.07
CA GLY A 18 0.73 -0.28 -12.22
C GLY A 18 0.43 1.09 -12.77
N THR A 19 -0.55 1.75 -12.15
CA THR A 19 -0.94 3.13 -12.47
C THR A 19 -1.19 3.91 -11.19
N GLY A 20 -1.05 5.24 -11.28
CA GLY A 20 -1.42 6.15 -10.20
C GLY A 20 -2.90 6.53 -10.24
N MET A 21 -3.38 7.12 -9.15
CA MET A 21 -4.69 7.79 -9.10
C MET A 21 -4.52 9.28 -8.74
N PRO A 22 -5.14 10.21 -9.49
CA PRO A 22 -5.00 11.64 -9.24
C PRO A 22 -5.88 12.14 -8.08
N ALA A 23 -6.94 11.43 -7.73
CA ALA A 23 -7.87 11.82 -6.68
C ALA A 23 -8.64 10.60 -6.13
N PRO A 24 -8.95 10.55 -4.82
CA PRO A 24 -9.69 9.46 -4.17
C PRO A 24 -11.20 9.55 -4.44
N SER A 25 -11.57 9.74 -5.70
CA SER A 25 -12.97 9.75 -6.15
C SER A 25 -13.39 8.35 -6.62
N PRO A 26 -14.54 7.81 -6.17
CA PRO A 26 -15.00 6.48 -6.58
C PRO A 26 -15.14 6.33 -8.10
N HIS A 27 -15.56 7.40 -8.79
CA HIS A 27 -15.68 7.38 -10.25
C HIS A 27 -14.31 7.30 -10.95
N VAL A 28 -13.34 8.08 -10.46
CA VAL A 28 -11.97 8.08 -11.00
C VAL A 28 -11.30 6.74 -10.74
N VAL A 29 -11.33 6.27 -9.49
CA VAL A 29 -10.73 4.99 -9.09
C VAL A 29 -11.38 3.83 -9.85
N GLY A 30 -12.71 3.80 -9.96
CA GLY A 30 -13.40 2.77 -10.72
C GLY A 30 -12.95 2.72 -12.18
N THR A 31 -12.94 3.87 -12.86
CA THR A 31 -12.50 3.98 -14.27
C THR A 31 -11.05 3.53 -14.45
N ILE A 32 -10.16 3.87 -13.51
CA ILE A 32 -8.76 3.44 -13.56
C ILE A 32 -8.66 1.92 -13.40
N LEU A 33 -9.40 1.33 -12.46
CA LEU A 33 -9.35 -0.10 -12.23
C LEU A 33 -9.96 -0.94 -13.37
N ASP A 34 -10.85 -0.36 -14.18
CA ASP A 34 -11.37 -1.00 -15.39
C ASP A 34 -10.30 -1.13 -16.49
N SER A 35 -9.14 -0.48 -16.34
CA SER A 35 -7.94 -0.72 -17.18
C SER A 35 -7.08 -1.91 -16.71
N GLU A 36 -7.52 -2.62 -15.66
CA GLU A 36 -6.90 -3.83 -15.13
C GLU A 36 -5.40 -3.71 -14.77
N PRO A 37 -4.97 -2.68 -14.02
CA PRO A 37 -3.58 -2.58 -13.59
C PRO A 37 -3.25 -3.66 -12.55
N ASP A 38 -2.01 -4.16 -12.55
CA ASP A 38 -1.54 -5.14 -11.57
C ASP A 38 -1.52 -4.54 -10.15
N PHE A 39 -1.22 -3.25 -10.03
CA PHE A 39 -1.32 -2.50 -8.79
C PHE A 39 -1.76 -1.05 -9.00
N LEU A 40 -2.48 -0.52 -8.02
CA LEU A 40 -2.83 0.88 -7.92
C LEU A 40 -1.86 1.56 -6.98
N TRP A 41 -1.12 2.54 -7.47
CA TRP A 41 -0.24 3.38 -6.69
C TRP A 41 -1.02 4.57 -6.11
N ILE A 42 -1.12 4.59 -4.79
CA ILE A 42 -1.87 5.56 -4.01
C ILE A 42 -0.87 6.43 -3.26
N ASP A 43 -0.78 7.69 -3.62
CA ASP A 43 0.24 8.58 -3.07
C ASP A 43 -0.33 9.45 -1.95
N THR A 44 0.11 9.23 -0.71
CA THR A 44 -0.20 10.10 0.43
C THR A 44 1.00 10.98 0.84
N GLU A 45 2.08 11.01 0.04
CA GLU A 45 3.24 11.87 0.29
C GLU A 45 3.02 13.28 -0.26
N HIS A 46 2.52 13.38 -1.49
CA HIS A 46 2.35 14.67 -2.16
C HIS A 46 0.90 15.10 -2.38
N ASN A 47 -0.06 14.24 -2.01
CA ASN A 47 -1.47 14.60 -2.07
C ASN A 47 -1.99 15.09 -0.71
N PRO A 48 -3.05 15.92 -0.70
CA PRO A 48 -3.56 16.54 0.53
C PRO A 48 -4.40 15.59 1.40
N PHE A 49 -4.35 14.27 1.18
CA PHE A 49 -5.15 13.29 1.89
C PHE A 49 -4.26 12.21 2.54
N GLY A 50 -4.68 11.72 3.71
CA GLY A 50 -4.06 10.62 4.41
C GLY A 50 -4.86 9.31 4.31
N ALA A 51 -4.49 8.36 5.17
CA ALA A 51 -5.09 7.03 5.24
C ALA A 51 -6.61 7.05 5.49
N GLU A 52 -7.10 8.09 6.18
CA GLU A 52 -8.53 8.31 6.48
C GLU A 52 -9.41 8.49 5.24
N ALA A 53 -8.84 8.90 4.10
CA ALA A 53 -9.58 9.11 2.85
C ALA A 53 -9.57 7.89 1.92
N LEU A 54 -8.97 6.77 2.35
CA LEU A 54 -8.64 5.64 1.48
C LEU A 54 -9.45 4.38 1.75
N ASP A 55 -10.35 4.38 2.74
CA ASP A 55 -11.08 3.20 3.24
C ASP A 55 -11.70 2.29 2.15
N TYR A 56 -12.35 2.86 1.15
CA TYR A 56 -13.03 2.09 0.09
C TYR A 56 -12.09 1.61 -1.02
N ILE A 57 -10.92 2.24 -1.20
CA ILE A 57 -10.05 2.03 -2.37
C ILE A 57 -9.43 0.63 -2.35
N PRO A 58 -8.82 0.13 -1.25
CA PRO A 58 -8.34 -1.24 -1.18
C PRO A 58 -9.42 -2.29 -1.43
N VAL A 59 -10.66 -2.03 -1.01
CA VAL A 59 -11.80 -2.91 -1.28
C VAL A 59 -12.08 -2.97 -2.78
N GLN A 60 -12.16 -1.82 -3.46
CA GLN A 60 -12.38 -1.75 -4.91
C GLN A 60 -11.25 -2.42 -5.71
N CYS A 61 -10.00 -2.22 -5.30
CA CYS A 61 -8.84 -2.85 -5.93
C CYS A 61 -8.94 -4.37 -5.85
N ARG A 62 -9.25 -4.91 -4.66
CA ARG A 62 -9.39 -6.35 -4.43
C ARG A 62 -10.52 -6.98 -5.24
N LEU A 63 -11.65 -6.30 -5.39
CA LEU A 63 -12.77 -6.77 -6.21
C LEU A 63 -12.41 -6.90 -7.70
N ARG A 64 -11.37 -6.19 -8.15
CA ARG A 64 -10.89 -6.17 -9.55
C ARG A 64 -9.52 -6.82 -9.73
N GLY A 65 -9.04 -7.58 -8.75
CA GLY A 65 -7.75 -8.27 -8.86
C GLY A 65 -6.52 -7.35 -8.84
N CYS A 66 -6.69 -6.06 -8.53
CA CYS A 66 -5.61 -5.08 -8.46
C CYS A 66 -5.02 -5.00 -7.04
N ALA A 67 -3.69 -4.89 -6.92
CA ALA A 67 -3.01 -4.73 -5.64
C ALA A 67 -3.01 -3.25 -5.19
N PRO A 68 -3.61 -2.89 -4.04
CA PRO A 68 -3.50 -1.53 -3.50
C PRO A 68 -2.11 -1.32 -2.87
N MET A 69 -1.30 -0.42 -3.46
CA MET A 69 -0.01 0.01 -2.93
C MET A 69 -0.09 1.46 -2.46
N ILE A 70 0.20 1.71 -1.17
CA ILE A 70 0.18 3.06 -0.61
C ILE A 70 1.62 3.57 -0.45
N ARG A 71 1.95 4.72 -1.04
CA ARG A 71 3.13 5.50 -0.69
C ARG A 71 2.82 6.37 0.52
N VAL A 72 3.51 6.11 1.63
CA VAL A 72 3.38 6.91 2.86
C VAL A 72 4.18 8.21 2.78
N ALA A 73 3.81 9.20 3.59
CA ALA A 73 4.49 10.50 3.56
C ALA A 73 5.94 10.49 4.08
N TRP A 74 6.31 9.49 4.88
CA TRP A 74 7.67 9.32 5.39
C TRP A 74 7.90 7.90 5.92
N ASN A 75 9.16 7.57 6.23
CA ASN A 75 9.53 6.35 6.95
C ASN A 75 9.14 6.44 8.44
N ASP A 76 7.84 6.37 8.69
CA ASP A 76 7.22 6.56 10.00
C ASP A 76 6.38 5.32 10.41
N PRO A 77 6.54 4.81 11.64
CA PRO A 77 5.84 3.61 12.10
C PRO A 77 4.33 3.78 12.19
N ALA A 78 3.81 4.98 12.47
CA ALA A 78 2.38 5.24 12.51
C ALA A 78 1.79 5.27 11.10
N LEU A 79 2.46 5.93 10.15
CA LEU A 79 2.01 6.00 8.76
C LEU A 79 2.00 4.62 8.08
N ILE A 80 3.09 3.85 8.21
CA ILE A 80 3.19 2.51 7.63
C ILE A 80 2.13 1.57 8.23
N LYS A 81 1.95 1.60 9.55
CA LYS A 81 0.90 0.82 10.22
C LYS A 81 -0.48 1.19 9.69
N LYS A 82 -0.80 2.48 9.60
CA LYS A 82 -2.10 2.96 9.10
C LYS A 82 -2.36 2.56 7.65
N ALA A 83 -1.35 2.61 6.79
CA ALA A 83 -1.47 2.15 5.40
C ALA A 83 -1.89 0.67 5.33
N TYR A 84 -1.26 -0.20 6.13
CA TYR A 84 -1.65 -1.61 6.18
C TYR A 84 -2.99 -1.84 6.89
N ASP A 85 -3.34 -1.05 7.91
CA ASP A 85 -4.64 -1.16 8.61
C ASP A 85 -5.81 -0.78 7.67
N VAL A 86 -5.59 0.19 6.77
CA VAL A 86 -6.55 0.55 5.71
C VAL A 86 -6.69 -0.55 4.65
N GLY A 87 -5.72 -1.46 4.55
CA GLY A 87 -5.81 -2.63 3.68
C GLY A 87 -4.87 -2.62 2.48
N ALA A 88 -3.83 -1.77 2.48
CA ALA A 88 -2.74 -1.88 1.53
C ALA A 88 -2.11 -3.29 1.59
N VAL A 89 -1.68 -3.79 0.44
CA VAL A 89 -0.95 -5.06 0.35
C VAL A 89 0.54 -4.84 0.13
N ALA A 90 0.92 -3.63 -0.28
CA ALA A 90 2.29 -3.15 -0.37
C ALA A 90 2.34 -1.69 0.11
N VAL A 91 3.47 -1.31 0.71
CA VAL A 91 3.74 0.06 1.13
C VAL A 91 5.04 0.53 0.49
N MET A 92 4.99 1.69 -0.16
CA MET A 92 6.17 2.37 -0.69
C MET A 92 6.62 3.42 0.33
N VAL A 93 7.90 3.40 0.69
CA VAL A 93 8.49 4.34 1.65
C VAL A 93 9.43 5.28 0.88
N PRO A 94 9.20 6.59 0.91
CA PRO A 94 10.04 7.56 0.19
C PRO A 94 11.38 7.77 0.90
N GLN A 95 12.36 8.27 0.14
CA GLN A 95 13.64 8.79 0.66
C GLN A 95 14.36 7.83 1.63
N VAL A 96 14.51 6.57 1.21
CA VAL A 96 15.31 5.57 1.93
C VAL A 96 16.71 5.58 1.32
N ASP A 97 17.65 6.19 2.03
CA ASP A 97 19.02 6.41 1.55
C ASP A 97 20.03 5.44 2.18
N THR A 98 19.66 4.77 3.27
CA THR A 98 20.53 3.86 4.03
C THR A 98 19.91 2.49 4.27
N ALA A 99 20.77 1.49 4.51
CA ALA A 99 20.32 0.14 4.85
C ALA A 99 19.56 0.11 6.19
N GLU A 100 19.96 0.95 7.14
CA GLU A 100 19.31 1.11 8.44
C GLU A 100 17.90 1.69 8.30
N GLU A 101 17.69 2.65 7.39
CA GLU A 101 16.35 3.17 7.06
C GLU A 101 15.46 2.10 6.43
N ALA A 102 16.00 1.31 5.50
CA ALA A 102 15.27 0.19 4.90
C ALA A 102 14.89 -0.85 5.96
N ALA A 103 15.82 -1.20 6.86
CA ALA A 103 15.56 -2.13 7.96
C ALA A 103 14.46 -1.62 8.90
N ARG A 104 14.46 -0.32 9.24
CA ARG A 104 13.39 0.31 10.04
C ARG A 104 12.03 0.21 9.35
N ALA A 105 11.95 0.53 8.06
CA ALA A 105 10.70 0.41 7.30
C ALA A 105 10.14 -1.02 7.33
N VAL A 106 11.00 -2.04 7.19
CA VAL A 106 10.62 -3.45 7.29
C VAL A 106 10.13 -3.79 8.71
N GLN A 107 10.82 -3.33 9.75
CA GLN A 107 10.38 -3.54 11.13
C GLN A 107 9.00 -2.92 11.40
N TYR A 108 8.72 -1.74 10.86
CA TYR A 108 7.42 -1.07 11.02
C TYR A 108 6.27 -1.79 10.29
N ALA A 109 6.59 -2.59 9.27
CA ALA A 109 5.62 -3.35 8.48
C ALA A 109 5.26 -4.74 9.06
N ARG A 110 6.11 -5.30 9.92
CA ARG A 110 6.02 -6.68 10.41
C ARG A 110 5.55 -6.73 11.86
N TYR A 111 4.73 -7.72 12.19
CA TYR A 111 4.35 -8.00 13.59
C TYR A 111 5.54 -8.64 14.34
N TYR A 112 5.47 -8.60 15.67
CA TYR A 112 6.38 -9.38 16.53
C TYR A 112 6.30 -10.88 16.17
N PRO A 113 7.42 -11.64 16.14
CA PRO A 113 8.79 -11.25 16.51
C PRO A 113 9.61 -10.62 15.38
N GLU A 114 9.09 -10.60 14.14
CA GLU A 114 9.82 -10.13 12.96
C GLU A 114 9.91 -8.60 12.86
N GLY A 115 9.07 -7.88 13.61
CA GLY A 115 9.05 -6.42 13.63
C GLY A 115 8.29 -5.84 14.81
N GLN A 116 7.86 -4.59 14.64
CA GLN A 116 7.32 -3.73 15.70
C GLN A 116 5.93 -3.18 15.34
N ARG A 117 5.28 -3.69 14.29
CA ARG A 117 3.91 -3.30 13.94
C ARG A 117 2.97 -3.67 15.09
N GLY A 118 2.28 -2.67 15.63
CA GLY A 118 1.25 -2.89 16.64
C GLY A 118 0.07 -3.67 16.07
N ILE A 119 -0.43 -4.63 16.85
CA ILE A 119 -1.70 -5.31 16.59
C ILE A 119 -2.84 -4.48 17.19
N SER A 120 -3.95 -4.35 16.47
CA SER A 120 -5.21 -3.96 17.09
C SER A 120 -6.24 -5.05 16.77
N PRO A 121 -7.00 -5.53 17.77
CA PRO A 121 -8.01 -6.56 17.57
C PRO A 121 -9.37 -5.98 17.14
N MET A 122 -9.47 -4.65 17.00
CA MET A 122 -10.72 -3.91 16.81
C MET A 122 -10.73 -3.14 15.49
N TRP A 123 -10.49 -3.87 14.40
CA TRP A 123 -10.77 -3.50 13.01
C TRP A 123 -11.16 -4.74 12.23
#